data_AF-A0A1Q9GCQ6-F1
#
_entry.id   AF-A0A1Q9GCQ6-F1
#
_cell.length_a   1.000
_cell.length_b   1.000
_cell.length_c   1.000
_cell.angle_alpha   90.00
_cell.angle_beta   90.00
_cell.angle_gamma   90.00
#
_symmetry.space_group_name_H-M   'P 1'
#
loop_
_entity.id
_entity.type
_entity.pdbx_description
1 polymer ?
#
loop_
_entity_poly.entity_id
_entity_poly.type
_entity_poly.pdbx_seq_one_letter_code
_entity_poly.pdbx_strand_id
1 'polypeptide(L)'
;MNWRTFRIAIVFGMSIVAATSYNPTVTLESTSITLNEQLKSLLFVALASSLMLLLVIGFQAVNPFSSKVWIEPSWNINPFTLSQPLVFFHFAAWIVTVQAIVNLIVSIFLGYSYWLSLIGVVVGLSVFAGLKMARVVFRHKFRKQSIQQGV
;
A
#
# COMPACT_ATOMS: atom_id res chain seq x y z
N MET A 1 12.75 -19.58 -7.24
CA MET A 1 13.06 -18.13 -7.25
C MET A 1 12.84 -17.57 -5.85
N ASN A 2 13.79 -16.80 -5.32
CA ASN A 2 13.63 -16.17 -4.01
C ASN A 2 12.78 -14.90 -4.12
N TRP A 3 11.46 -15.05 -3.94
CA TRP A 3 10.49 -13.96 -4.08
C TRP A 3 10.76 -12.78 -3.14
N ARG A 4 11.31 -13.04 -1.96
CA ARG A 4 11.68 -11.98 -1.02
C ARG A 4 12.73 -11.07 -1.63
N THR A 5 13.83 -11.64 -2.10
CA THR A 5 14.91 -10.87 -2.74
C THR A 5 14.41 -10.14 -3.98
N PHE A 6 13.61 -10.81 -4.81
CA PHE A 6 13.04 -10.22 -6.02
C PHE A 6 12.15 -9.01 -5.71
N ARG A 7 11.26 -9.11 -4.71
CA ARG A 7 10.40 -8.00 -4.28
C ARG A 7 11.19 -6.85 -3.68
N ILE A 8 12.22 -7.14 -2.88
CA ILE A 8 13.13 -6.11 -2.34
C ILE A 8 13.83 -5.38 -3.49
N ALA A 9 14.34 -6.12 -4.49
CA ALA A 9 15.00 -5.53 -5.65
C ALA A 9 14.06 -4.61 -6.44
N ILE A 10 12.79 -4.99 -6.63
CA ILE A 10 11.79 -4.11 -7.28
C ILE A 10 11.53 -2.86 -6.44
N VAL A 11 11.24 -3.02 -5.15
CA VAL A 11 10.96 -1.86 -4.27
C VAL A 11 12.16 -0.91 -4.26
N PHE A 12 13.37 -1.44 -4.16
CA PHE A 12 14.60 -0.65 -4.21
C PHE A 12 14.81 0.03 -5.57
N GLY A 13 14.60 -0.69 -6.67
CA GLY A 13 14.67 -0.12 -8.01
C GLY A 13 13.68 1.03 -8.21
N MET A 14 12.43 0.85 -7.75
CA MET A 14 11.41 1.90 -7.77
C MET A 14 11.80 3.11 -6.92
N SER A 15 12.46 2.91 -5.78
CA SER A 15 13.02 4.00 -4.97
C SER A 15 14.07 4.82 -5.72
N ILE A 16 14.99 4.16 -6.43
CA ILE A 16 16.01 4.85 -7.23
C ILE A 16 15.34 5.65 -8.36
N VAL A 17 14.39 5.03 -9.06
CA VAL A 17 13.63 5.70 -10.13
C VAL A 17 12.89 6.92 -9.57
N ALA A 18 12.26 6.79 -8.39
CA ALA A 18 11.56 7.88 -7.73
C ALA A 18 12.50 9.06 -7.41
N ALA A 19 13.67 8.78 -6.82
CA ALA A 19 14.65 9.81 -6.48
C ALA A 19 15.24 10.51 -7.73
N THR A 20 15.53 9.74 -8.78
CA THR A 20 16.20 10.26 -9.99
C THR A 20 15.24 10.93 -10.97
N SER A 21 13.96 10.54 -10.96
CA SER A 21 12.91 11.13 -11.82
C SER A 21 12.12 12.23 -11.10
N TYR A 22 12.58 12.65 -9.92
CA TYR A 22 11.90 13.65 -9.12
C TYR A 22 11.99 15.02 -9.81
N ASN A 23 10.87 15.49 -10.34
CA ASN A 23 10.76 16.79 -10.99
C ASN A 23 9.58 17.58 -10.42
N PRO A 24 9.78 18.27 -9.29
CA PRO A 24 8.71 19.02 -8.64
C PRO A 24 8.44 20.33 -9.37
N THR A 25 7.16 20.64 -9.58
CA THR A 25 6.71 21.87 -10.24
C THR A 25 6.27 22.95 -9.25
N VAL A 26 6.29 22.67 -7.94
CA VAL A 26 5.67 23.51 -6.90
C VAL A 26 6.64 23.72 -5.74
N THR A 27 6.97 24.99 -5.46
CA THR A 27 7.80 25.38 -4.32
C THR A 27 6.99 25.36 -3.02
N LEU A 28 7.69 25.29 -1.87
CA LEU A 28 7.05 25.15 -0.56
C LEU A 28 6.07 26.30 -0.23
N GLU A 29 6.37 27.51 -0.69
CA GLU A 29 5.64 28.74 -0.35
C GLU A 29 4.22 28.82 -0.92
N SER A 30 3.87 28.03 -1.94
CA SER A 30 2.56 28.13 -2.61
C SER A 30 1.46 27.26 -1.98
N THR A 31 1.73 26.57 -0.86
CA THR A 31 0.75 25.66 -0.23
C THR A 31 0.15 26.30 1.05
N SER A 32 -0.61 27.39 0.92
CA SER A 32 -1.23 28.10 2.05
C SER A 32 -2.51 27.42 2.57
N ILE A 33 -2.42 26.14 2.95
CA ILE A 33 -3.50 25.40 3.61
C ILE A 33 -3.23 25.41 5.12
N THR A 34 -4.23 25.73 5.92
CA THR A 34 -4.08 25.69 7.40
C THR A 34 -3.80 24.25 7.86
N LEU A 35 -3.03 24.10 8.94
CA LEU A 35 -2.69 22.77 9.50
C LEU A 35 -3.94 21.91 9.78
N ASN A 36 -5.03 22.53 10.23
CA ASN A 36 -6.29 21.84 10.50
C ASN A 36 -6.89 21.22 9.22
N GLU A 37 -6.92 21.97 8.11
CA GLU A 37 -7.41 21.46 6.83
C GLU A 37 -6.48 20.38 6.24
N GLN A 38 -5.16 20.51 6.47
CA GLN A 38 -4.22 19.44 6.12
C GLN A 38 -4.53 18.15 6.89
N LEU A 39 -4.70 18.22 8.21
CA LEU A 39 -5.01 17.06 9.04
C LEU A 39 -6.34 16.41 8.64
N LYS A 40 -7.39 17.22 8.39
CA LYS A 40 -8.67 16.72 7.88
C LYS A 40 -8.51 16.02 6.54
N SER A 41 -7.74 16.59 5.63
CA SER A 41 -7.47 16.00 4.31
C SER A 41 -6.74 14.67 4.44
N LEU A 42 -5.68 14.59 5.27
CA LEU A 42 -4.95 13.35 5.52
C LEU A 42 -5.84 12.28 6.16
N LEU A 43 -6.66 12.66 7.14
CA LEU A 43 -7.62 11.73 7.77
C LEU A 43 -8.64 11.22 6.76
N PHE A 44 -9.20 12.11 5.95
CA PHE A 44 -10.15 11.74 4.90
C PHE A 44 -9.52 10.77 3.90
N VAL A 45 -8.33 11.08 3.39
CA VAL A 45 -7.57 10.20 2.48
C VAL A 45 -7.29 8.85 3.13
N ALA A 46 -6.92 8.84 4.42
CA ALA A 46 -6.63 7.61 5.14
C ALA A 46 -7.85 6.69 5.24
N LEU A 47 -9.00 7.25 5.63
CA LEU A 47 -10.26 6.52 5.73
C LEU A 47 -10.75 6.07 4.36
N ALA A 48 -10.77 6.97 3.38
CA ALA A 48 -11.20 6.67 2.02
C ALA A 48 -10.35 5.56 1.38
N SER A 49 -9.02 5.62 1.50
CA SER A 49 -8.12 4.60 0.95
C SER A 49 -8.34 3.23 1.60
N SER A 50 -8.55 3.20 2.92
CA SER A 50 -8.83 1.97 3.65
C SER A 50 -10.17 1.35 3.25
N LEU A 51 -11.22 2.18 3.15
CA LEU A 51 -12.56 1.75 2.74
C LEU A 51 -12.59 1.27 1.29
N MET A 52 -11.95 2.01 0.37
CA MET A 52 -11.83 1.61 -1.03
C MET A 52 -11.12 0.27 -1.17
N LEU A 53 -10.04 0.04 -0.41
CA LEU A 53 -9.40 -1.28 -0.39
C LEU A 53 -10.37 -2.36 0.11
N LEU A 54 -11.09 -2.14 1.20
CA LEU A 54 -12.06 -3.11 1.71
C LEU A 54 -13.14 -3.44 0.68
N LEU A 55 -13.64 -2.44 -0.06
CA LEU A 55 -14.59 -2.65 -1.15
C LEU A 55 -13.98 -3.50 -2.25
N VAL A 56 -12.77 -3.18 -2.72
CA VAL A 56 -12.07 -3.96 -3.75
C VAL A 56 -11.85 -5.40 -3.29
N ILE A 57 -11.38 -5.62 -2.06
CA ILE A 57 -11.22 -6.96 -1.50
C ILE A 57 -12.57 -7.68 -1.37
N GLY A 58 -13.65 -6.96 -1.02
CA GLY A 58 -15.01 -7.49 -0.99
C GLY A 58 -15.47 -8.01 -2.35
N PHE A 59 -15.26 -7.24 -3.41
CA PHE A 59 -15.50 -7.72 -4.78
C PHE A 59 -14.64 -8.93 -5.12
N GLN A 60 -13.37 -8.94 -4.71
CA GLN A 60 -12.50 -10.11 -4.91
C GLN A 60 -12.90 -11.32 -4.06
N ALA A 61 -13.64 -11.15 -2.96
CA ALA A 61 -14.11 -12.26 -2.12
C ALA A 61 -15.14 -13.13 -2.84
N VAL A 62 -16.00 -12.48 -3.65
CA VAL A 62 -17.06 -13.12 -4.45
C VAL A 62 -16.64 -13.43 -5.89
N ASN A 63 -15.50 -12.90 -6.34
CA ASN A 63 -14.96 -13.16 -7.68
C ASN A 63 -14.64 -14.66 -7.88
N PRO A 64 -15.20 -15.34 -8.91
CA PRO A 64 -14.92 -16.75 -9.17
C PRO A 64 -13.46 -17.05 -9.53
N PHE A 65 -12.71 -16.05 -10.03
CA PHE A 65 -11.29 -16.20 -10.35
C PHE A 65 -10.38 -16.03 -9.12
N SER A 66 -10.94 -15.60 -7.99
CA SER A 66 -10.23 -15.49 -6.72
C SER A 66 -10.15 -16.85 -6.03
N SER A 67 -9.07 -17.10 -5.31
CA SER A 67 -8.88 -18.36 -4.59
C SER A 67 -10.00 -18.56 -3.57
N LYS A 68 -10.47 -19.80 -3.44
CA LYS A 68 -11.46 -20.18 -2.40
C LYS A 68 -10.90 -19.94 -0.99
N VAL A 69 -9.60 -20.16 -0.83
CA VAL A 69 -8.84 -19.91 0.40
C VAL A 69 -7.75 -18.89 0.12
N TRP A 70 -7.70 -17.85 0.94
CA TRP A 70 -6.69 -16.82 0.87
C TRP A 70 -5.52 -17.10 1.81
N ILE A 71 -4.36 -16.64 1.41
CA ILE A 71 -3.10 -16.78 2.13
C ILE A 71 -2.74 -15.43 2.73
N GLU A 72 -2.17 -15.45 3.94
CA GLU A 72 -1.64 -14.25 4.55
C GLU A 72 -0.48 -13.66 3.72
N PRO A 73 -0.46 -12.34 3.50
CA PRO A 73 0.65 -11.73 2.78
C PRO A 73 1.99 -11.97 3.49
N SER A 74 2.95 -12.49 2.75
CA SER A 74 4.34 -12.60 3.19
C SER A 74 5.27 -12.19 2.05
N TRP A 75 6.52 -11.88 2.38
CA TRP A 75 7.54 -11.55 1.38
C TRP A 75 7.98 -12.73 0.52
N ASN A 76 7.68 -13.96 0.96
CA ASN A 76 8.14 -15.19 0.29
C ASN A 76 7.15 -15.68 -0.79
N ILE A 77 6.00 -15.04 -0.92
CA ILE A 77 4.96 -15.41 -1.91
C ILE A 77 5.10 -14.52 -3.15
N ASN A 78 4.85 -15.10 -4.32
CA ASN A 78 4.74 -14.37 -5.58
C ASN A 78 3.64 -13.29 -5.50
N PRO A 79 3.96 -11.99 -5.60
CA PRO A 79 2.97 -10.92 -5.48
C PRO A 79 2.03 -10.80 -6.69
N PHE A 80 2.37 -11.43 -7.82
CA PHE A 80 1.56 -11.43 -9.04
C PHE A 80 0.57 -12.60 -9.09
N THR A 81 0.39 -13.30 -7.97
CA THR A 81 -0.66 -14.30 -7.83
C THR A 81 -2.01 -13.59 -7.67
N LEU A 82 -2.61 -13.15 -8.78
CA LEU A 82 -3.82 -12.31 -8.77
C LEU A 82 -5.04 -12.98 -8.12
N SER A 83 -5.06 -14.32 -8.03
CA SER A 83 -6.05 -15.08 -7.26
C SER A 83 -5.90 -14.94 -5.74
N GLN A 84 -4.83 -14.28 -5.26
CA GLN A 84 -4.51 -13.98 -3.87
C GLN A 84 -4.45 -12.45 -3.69
N PRO A 85 -5.61 -11.77 -3.65
CA PRO A 85 -5.69 -10.31 -3.76
C PRO A 85 -4.91 -9.58 -2.67
N LEU A 86 -4.92 -10.08 -1.43
CA LEU A 86 -4.18 -9.45 -0.34
C LEU A 86 -2.66 -9.47 -0.55
N VAL A 87 -2.12 -10.50 -1.22
CA VAL A 87 -0.67 -10.59 -1.49
C VAL A 87 -0.26 -9.52 -2.49
N PHE A 88 -1.06 -9.32 -3.54
CA PHE A 88 -0.85 -8.26 -4.52
C PHE A 88 -0.92 -6.87 -3.88
N PHE A 89 -2.00 -6.57 -3.16
CA PHE A 89 -2.17 -5.26 -2.53
C PHE A 89 -1.13 -4.99 -1.43
N HIS A 90 -0.66 -6.00 -0.71
CA HIS A 90 0.46 -5.86 0.22
C HIS A 90 1.73 -5.43 -0.50
N PHE A 91 2.03 -6.00 -1.67
CA PHE A 91 3.20 -5.59 -2.44
C PHE A 91 3.05 -4.20 -3.05
N ALA A 92 1.88 -3.90 -3.63
CA ALA A 92 1.59 -2.58 -4.17
C ALA A 92 1.70 -1.48 -3.10
N ALA A 93 1.20 -1.74 -1.88
CA ALA A 93 1.35 -0.83 -0.75
C ALA A 93 2.82 -0.53 -0.43
N TRP A 94 3.68 -1.56 -0.43
CA TRP A 94 5.13 -1.35 -0.23
C TRP A 94 5.76 -0.47 -1.29
N ILE A 95 5.44 -0.69 -2.57
CA ILE A 95 5.97 0.15 -3.66
C ILE A 95 5.53 1.60 -3.47
N VAL A 96 4.23 1.84 -3.30
CA VAL A 96 3.68 3.20 -3.15
C VAL A 96 4.22 3.90 -1.91
N THR A 97 4.25 3.23 -0.75
CA THR A 97 4.75 3.81 0.49
C THR A 97 6.21 4.19 0.38
N VAL A 98 7.08 3.28 -0.10
CA VAL A 98 8.51 3.55 -0.17
C VAL A 98 8.80 4.65 -1.20
N GLN A 99 8.16 4.61 -2.37
CA GLN A 99 8.28 5.66 -3.37
C GLN A 99 7.85 7.03 -2.80
N ALA A 100 6.72 7.08 -2.09
CA ALA A 100 6.23 8.32 -1.50
C ALA A 100 7.13 8.83 -0.37
N ILE A 101 7.74 7.94 0.43
CA ILE A 101 8.73 8.30 1.46
C ILE A 101 9.98 8.90 0.81
N VAL A 102 10.50 8.27 -0.25
CA VAL A 102 11.67 8.78 -0.97
C VAL A 102 11.37 10.17 -1.52
N ASN A 103 10.23 10.34 -2.20
CA ASN A 103 9.83 11.65 -2.71
C ASN A 103 9.66 12.67 -1.59
N LEU A 104 9.07 12.30 -0.44
CA LEU A 104 8.91 13.17 0.72
C LEU A 104 10.28 13.65 1.25
N ILE A 105 11.23 12.74 1.40
CA ILE A 105 12.59 13.05 1.84
C ILE A 105 13.25 14.01 0.86
N VAL A 106 13.20 13.72 -0.44
CA VAL A 106 13.80 14.56 -1.49
C VAL A 106 13.12 15.94 -1.54
N SER A 107 11.79 16.01 -1.43
CA SER A 107 11.04 17.28 -1.36
C SER A 107 11.53 18.16 -0.22
N ILE A 108 11.70 17.58 0.98
CA ILE A 108 12.16 18.30 2.17
C ILE A 108 13.59 18.84 1.96
N PHE A 109 14.52 18.00 1.49
CA PHE A 109 15.92 18.40 1.32
C PHE A 109 16.12 19.47 0.24
N LEU A 110 15.29 19.44 -0.81
CA LEU A 110 15.38 20.39 -1.93
C LEU A 110 14.48 21.62 -1.76
N GLY A 111 13.71 21.73 -0.67
CA GLY A 111 12.85 22.89 -0.40
C GLY A 111 11.59 22.98 -1.27
N TYR A 112 11.10 21.85 -1.80
CA TYR A 112 9.88 21.79 -2.61
C TYR A 112 8.66 21.39 -1.79
N SER A 113 7.46 21.61 -2.35
CA SER A 113 6.22 21.15 -1.72
C SER A 113 6.23 19.63 -1.56
N TYR A 114 6.10 19.18 -0.31
CA TYR A 114 6.08 17.76 0.05
C TYR A 114 4.66 17.19 0.16
N TRP A 115 3.63 18.00 -0.12
CA TRP A 115 2.24 17.67 0.18
C TRP A 115 1.74 16.41 -0.53
N LEU A 116 2.01 16.28 -1.83
CA LEU A 116 1.63 15.09 -2.61
C LEU A 116 2.36 13.84 -2.11
N SER A 117 3.63 13.97 -1.76
CA SER A 117 4.42 12.88 -1.19
C SER A 117 3.84 12.44 0.15
N LEU A 118 3.45 13.38 1.01
CA LEU A 118 2.81 13.09 2.30
C LEU A 118 1.48 12.37 2.13
N ILE A 119 0.63 12.81 1.18
CA ILE A 119 -0.60 12.10 0.81
C ILE A 119 -0.27 10.66 0.38
N GLY A 120 0.73 10.47 -0.48
CA GLY A 120 1.16 9.14 -0.93
C GLY A 120 1.60 8.23 0.21
N VAL A 121 2.33 8.75 1.20
CA VAL A 121 2.71 8.01 2.40
C VAL A 121 1.48 7.57 3.17
N VAL A 122 0.54 8.50 3.41
CA VAL A 122 -0.71 8.21 4.12
C VAL A 122 -1.53 7.15 3.38
N VAL A 123 -1.72 7.27 2.06
CA VAL A 123 -2.41 6.26 1.25
C VAL A 123 -1.79 4.88 1.44
N GLY A 124 -0.47 4.76 1.30
CA GLY A 124 0.19 3.46 1.42
C GLY A 124 0.08 2.86 2.83
N LEU A 125 0.24 3.67 3.88
CA LEU A 125 0.03 3.23 5.27
C LEU A 125 -1.41 2.80 5.54
N SER A 126 -2.39 3.54 5.00
CA SER A 126 -3.80 3.20 5.10
C SER A 126 -4.16 1.92 4.36
N VAL A 127 -3.50 1.61 3.23
CA VAL A 127 -3.66 0.31 2.58
C VAL A 127 -3.18 -0.82 3.49
N PHE A 128 -2.06 -0.67 4.22
CA PHE A 128 -1.64 -1.68 5.21
C PHE A 128 -2.67 -1.87 6.34
N ALA A 129 -3.26 -0.78 6.84
CA ALA A 129 -4.35 -0.86 7.81
C ALA A 129 -5.58 -1.58 7.23
N GLY A 130 -5.97 -1.22 6.00
CA GLY A 130 -7.03 -1.87 5.25
C GLY A 130 -6.81 -3.36 5.04
N LEU A 131 -5.57 -3.80 4.78
CA LEU A 131 -5.23 -5.22 4.66
C LEU A 131 -5.43 -5.98 5.97
N LYS A 132 -5.04 -5.37 7.10
CA LYS A 132 -5.30 -5.94 8.43
C LYS A 132 -6.81 -6.05 8.69
N MET A 133 -7.57 -5.00 8.38
CA MET A 133 -9.04 -5.03 8.51
C MET A 133 -9.67 -6.09 7.60
N ALA A 134 -9.21 -6.21 6.34
CA ALA A 134 -9.70 -7.19 5.40
C ALA A 134 -9.54 -8.63 5.93
N ARG A 135 -8.44 -8.93 6.62
CA ARG A 135 -8.25 -10.24 7.26
C ARG A 135 -9.28 -10.53 8.35
N VAL A 136 -9.66 -9.51 9.12
CA VAL A 136 -10.68 -9.65 10.18
C VAL A 136 -12.06 -9.84 9.56
N VAL A 137 -12.43 -8.98 8.60
CA VAL A 137 -13.74 -8.98 7.93
C VAL A 137 -13.94 -10.27 7.13
N PHE A 138 -12.94 -10.66 6.33
CA PHE A 138 -12.99 -11.84 5.45
C PHE A 138 -12.31 -13.06 6.06
N ARG A 139 -12.27 -13.19 7.40
CA ARG A 139 -11.62 -14.30 8.11
C ARG A 139 -12.04 -15.69 7.62
N HIS A 140 -13.28 -15.82 7.12
CA HIS A 140 -13.80 -17.07 6.58
C HIS A 140 -13.02 -17.57 5.36
N LYS A 141 -12.42 -16.66 4.56
CA LYS A 141 -11.55 -17.00 3.42
C LYS A 141 -10.19 -17.57 3.85
N PHE A 142 -9.77 -17.42 5.11
CA PHE A 142 -8.46 -17.90 5.60
C PHE A 142 -8.54 -19.23 6.38
N ARG A 143 -9.74 -19.73 6.66
CA ARG A 143 -9.98 -20.74 7.71
C ARG A 143 -9.60 -22.19 7.36
N LYS A 144 -9.21 -22.51 6.12
CA LYS A 144 -8.90 -23.91 5.74
C LYS A 144 -7.48 -24.37 6.11
N GLN A 145 -6.55 -23.46 6.41
CA GLN A 145 -5.18 -23.85 6.80
C GLN A 145 -5.05 -24.29 8.27
N SER A 146 -5.97 -23.87 9.16
CA SER A 146 -5.88 -24.22 10.59
C SER A 146 -6.32 -25.63 10.94
N ILE A 147 -6.90 -26.40 10.00
CA ILE A 147 -7.35 -27.78 10.24
C ILE A 147 -6.26 -28.80 9.84
N GLN A 148 -5.29 -28.42 8.99
CA GLN A 148 -4.22 -29.32 8.53
C GLN A 148 -2.91 -29.22 9.33
N GLN A 149 -2.83 -28.39 10.37
CA GLN A 149 -1.68 -28.33 11.29
C GLN A 149 -1.98 -28.93 12.67
N GLY A 150 -3.04 -29.74 12.77
CA GLY A 150 -3.50 -30.35 14.02
C GLY A 150 -3.80 -31.84 13.89
N VAL A 151 -3.00 -32.57 13.09
CA VAL A 151 -2.90 -34.04 13.10
C VAL A 151 -1.43 -34.42 12.94
#